data_AF-A0A7C4KL02-F1
#
_entry.id   AF-A0A7C4KL02-F1
#
_cell.length_a   1.000
_cell.length_b   1.000
_cell.length_c   1.000
_cell.angle_alpha   90.00
_cell.angle_beta   90.00
_cell.angle_gamma   90.00
#
_symmetry.space_group_name_H-M   'P 1'
#
loop_
_entity.id
_entity.type
_entity.pdbx_description
1 polymer ?
#
loop_
_entity_poly.entity_id
_entity_poly.type
_entity_poly.pdbx_seq_one_letter_code
_entity_poly.pdbx_strand_id
1 'polypeptide(L)'
;MRDTNSITKTGKKIQRLVRRWLALGWAISVGVLMTSPAMAGVLLNAEFGISDSQSPLYGWTAPFSVTITNNRATLLEDGIHLPVRLQQRFDLSAQVSRLQITLDTIQLATNAPGQPPDAFQISLLNTNMASLVPPTGQPESAAFISFQQNGQVFFGPGVTVPGVSSNGAVWTPQFPLTISVNLTNITSSVPALLYFDLVGFDRAVSRVVVRSVRFVGWEPLGGTDVAETLQDTAVSLRPLTNDIARSGYSLNPASWRLEVPPAHGVVTFQSQTGQAVYQPTAGYVGSDAFSYSIADMAGHRSDPVMVLISVTPVSQDPKDAWRRQFFSPTDLADPSKEATIWGDSADPDRDGRNNLQEYVTGTVPTNAASRLEFTIERSAGGVRMRVTPRVEGRLYNVLTSRRVNGPFLPLTHPQVQTNGTQLVVTELTTTTGPRFYRLQVIIWPSAELLAWRRQYFAAGDLVNSAKEATVWGDQADPDGDGRNNFQEFIAGTVPTNAASRLLFSVERGTQGVVFHIVPRATNRVYTVLSSGSLMGSFEPVLNTQSQMIGNELIIRDTTPGTNRVLFYRLAITLP
;
A
#
# COMPACT_ATOMS: atom_id res chain seq x y z
N MET A 1 16.61 -44.60 79.92
CA MET A 1 16.55 -43.19 79.47
C MET A 1 17.96 -42.59 79.40
N ARG A 2 18.74 -42.95 78.37
CA ARG A 2 19.85 -42.16 77.83
C ARG A 2 19.78 -42.38 76.31
N ASP A 3 20.08 -41.33 75.55
CA ASP A 3 20.20 -41.28 74.08
C ASP A 3 18.97 -41.02 73.19
N THR A 4 18.17 -40.02 73.54
CA THR A 4 17.38 -39.25 72.53
C THR A 4 18.06 -37.93 72.09
N ASN A 5 19.14 -37.52 72.78
CA ASN A 5 19.89 -36.30 72.46
C ASN A 5 21.07 -36.49 71.48
N SER A 6 21.50 -37.73 71.23
CA SER A 6 22.56 -38.01 70.24
C SER A 6 22.01 -38.02 68.81
N ILE A 7 20.79 -38.53 68.59
CA ILE A 7 20.13 -38.60 67.27
C ILE A 7 19.79 -37.20 66.73
N THR A 8 19.36 -36.27 67.57
CA THR A 8 19.02 -34.88 67.17
C THR A 8 20.26 -34.00 66.91
N LYS A 9 21.39 -34.26 67.60
CA LYS A 9 22.67 -33.59 67.31
C LYS A 9 23.31 -34.10 66.01
N THR A 10 23.17 -35.38 65.69
CA THR A 10 23.67 -35.97 64.44
C THR A 10 22.81 -35.54 63.25
N GLY A 11 21.47 -35.47 63.39
CA GLY A 11 20.57 -34.93 62.35
C GLY A 11 20.79 -33.45 62.03
N LYS A 12 21.01 -32.59 63.04
CA LYS A 12 21.36 -31.17 62.82
C LYS A 12 22.78 -30.98 62.24
N LYS A 13 23.73 -31.86 62.55
CA LYS A 13 25.07 -31.86 61.94
C LYS A 13 25.04 -32.34 60.49
N ILE A 14 24.24 -33.36 60.17
CA ILE A 14 24.02 -33.83 58.80
C ILE A 14 23.27 -32.77 57.99
N GLN A 15 22.23 -32.11 58.54
CA GLN A 15 21.59 -30.97 57.85
C GLN A 15 22.52 -29.77 57.66
N ARG A 16 23.44 -29.48 58.59
CA ARG A 16 24.48 -28.46 58.40
C ARG A 16 25.56 -28.89 57.41
N LEU A 17 25.90 -30.17 57.34
CA LEU A 17 26.81 -30.72 56.33
C LEU A 17 26.15 -30.68 54.96
N VAL A 18 24.90 -31.12 54.83
CA VAL A 18 24.12 -31.11 53.59
C VAL A 18 23.82 -29.68 53.12
N ARG A 19 23.56 -28.73 54.03
CA ARG A 19 23.49 -27.28 53.69
C ARG A 19 24.84 -26.71 53.28
N ARG A 20 25.94 -27.12 53.92
CA ARG A 20 27.30 -26.81 53.45
C ARG A 20 27.66 -27.51 52.12
N TRP A 21 27.07 -28.67 51.83
CA TRP A 21 27.27 -29.46 50.61
C TRP A 21 26.46 -28.95 49.43
N LEU A 22 25.24 -28.44 49.66
CA LEU A 22 24.49 -27.59 48.72
C LEU A 22 25.30 -26.32 48.35
N ALA A 23 26.05 -25.77 49.32
CA ALA A 23 27.02 -24.71 49.08
C ALA A 23 28.40 -25.19 48.52
N LEU A 24 28.69 -26.50 48.51
CA LEU A 24 29.96 -27.11 48.06
C LEU A 24 29.84 -27.91 46.75
N GLY A 25 28.63 -28.09 46.19
CA GLY A 25 28.44 -28.44 44.77
C GLY A 25 29.09 -27.44 43.80
N TRP A 26 29.65 -26.36 44.34
CA TRP A 26 30.45 -25.33 43.70
C TRP A 26 31.90 -25.74 43.35
N ALA A 27 32.41 -26.92 43.75
CA ALA A 27 33.85 -27.22 43.68
C ALA A 27 34.31 -28.44 42.84
N ILE A 28 33.44 -29.17 42.12
CA ILE A 28 33.92 -30.18 41.15
C ILE A 28 33.26 -29.94 39.79
N SER A 29 33.84 -29.02 39.03
CA SER A 29 33.87 -29.07 37.57
C SER A 29 35.30 -28.77 37.15
N VAL A 30 36.19 -29.73 37.39
CA VAL A 30 37.52 -29.73 36.77
C VAL A 30 37.33 -30.10 35.30
N GLY A 31 37.49 -29.09 34.45
CA GLY A 31 38.03 -29.17 33.09
C GLY A 31 37.65 -30.36 32.23
N VAL A 32 36.59 -30.19 31.44
CA VAL A 32 36.70 -30.51 30.02
C VAL A 32 36.49 -29.20 29.28
N LEU A 33 37.58 -28.61 28.81
CA LEU A 33 37.54 -27.66 27.71
C LEU A 33 36.93 -28.42 26.51
N MET A 34 35.64 -28.27 26.28
CA MET A 34 35.15 -28.26 24.91
C MET A 34 35.06 -26.80 24.52
N THR A 35 35.96 -26.40 23.65
CA THR A 35 35.94 -25.14 22.92
C THR A 35 34.71 -25.13 22.02
N SER A 36 33.52 -24.90 22.57
CA SER A 36 32.49 -24.24 21.77
C SER A 36 33.01 -22.81 21.57
N PRO A 37 33.38 -22.39 20.35
CA PRO A 37 33.67 -20.99 20.13
C PRO A 37 32.42 -20.24 20.60
N ALA A 38 32.61 -19.23 21.44
CA ALA A 38 31.57 -18.27 21.70
C ALA A 38 31.21 -17.66 20.34
N MET A 39 30.15 -18.15 19.70
CA MET A 39 29.46 -17.34 18.72
C MET A 39 28.82 -16.22 19.52
N ALA A 40 29.38 -15.03 19.38
CA ALA A 40 29.00 -13.85 20.12
C ALA A 40 27.48 -13.59 20.05
N GLY A 41 26.87 -13.33 21.20
CA GLY A 41 25.66 -12.51 21.27
C GLY A 41 24.28 -13.10 21.01
N VAL A 42 24.01 -14.40 21.21
CA VAL A 42 22.65 -14.98 20.99
C VAL A 42 22.33 -16.18 21.91
N LEU A 43 21.07 -16.28 22.38
CA LEU A 43 20.49 -17.51 22.91
C LEU A 43 20.04 -18.43 21.75
N LEU A 44 20.80 -19.49 21.51
CA LEU A 44 20.60 -20.44 20.41
C LEU A 44 19.64 -21.56 20.80
N ASN A 45 19.00 -22.15 19.77
CA ASN A 45 18.09 -23.29 19.90
C ASN A 45 17.06 -23.11 21.05
N ALA A 46 16.54 -21.90 21.15
CA ALA A 46 15.66 -21.42 22.23
C ALA A 46 14.32 -22.20 22.31
N GLU A 47 13.88 -22.76 21.18
CA GLU A 47 12.68 -23.60 21.04
C GLU A 47 13.02 -25.10 20.94
N PHE A 48 14.28 -25.48 21.17
CA PHE A 48 14.76 -26.86 21.24
C PHE A 48 14.48 -27.72 19.98
N GLY A 49 14.36 -27.09 18.81
CA GLY A 49 14.06 -27.76 17.53
C GLY A 49 15.26 -28.49 16.92
N ILE A 50 16.48 -28.19 17.36
CA ILE A 50 17.71 -28.86 16.90
C ILE A 50 18.11 -29.91 17.94
N SER A 51 18.02 -31.19 17.58
CA SER A 51 18.38 -32.32 18.45
C SER A 51 19.81 -32.84 18.24
N ASP A 52 20.44 -32.52 17.10
CA ASP A 52 21.82 -32.91 16.82
C ASP A 52 22.80 -32.03 17.63
N SER A 53 23.47 -32.64 18.60
CA SER A 53 24.43 -31.97 19.49
C SER A 53 25.70 -31.51 18.80
N GLN A 54 26.00 -32.00 17.58
CA GLN A 54 27.14 -31.56 16.79
C GLN A 54 26.82 -30.32 15.92
N SER A 55 25.55 -29.93 15.82
CA SER A 55 25.16 -28.75 15.06
C SER A 55 25.78 -27.48 15.68
N PRO A 56 26.38 -26.58 14.87
CA PRO A 56 26.89 -25.30 15.38
C PRO A 56 25.77 -24.41 15.94
N LEU A 57 24.51 -24.71 15.61
CA LEU A 57 23.31 -24.02 16.12
C LEU A 57 22.68 -24.72 17.34
N TYR A 58 23.27 -25.82 17.85
CA TYR A 58 22.72 -26.56 18.99
C TYR A 58 22.70 -25.72 20.28
N GLY A 59 23.77 -24.97 20.56
CA GLY A 59 23.82 -23.91 21.57
C GLY A 59 23.83 -24.33 23.05
N TRP A 60 23.29 -25.49 23.39
CA TRP A 60 23.12 -25.95 24.77
C TRP A 60 24.21 -26.95 25.18
N THR A 61 24.63 -26.89 26.44
CA THR A 61 25.35 -28.00 27.09
C THR A 61 24.32 -28.80 27.89
N ALA A 62 24.06 -30.02 27.44
CA ALA A 62 23.08 -30.94 27.99
C ALA A 62 23.77 -32.28 28.33
N PRO A 63 24.58 -32.34 29.40
CA PRO A 63 25.27 -33.57 29.79
C PRO A 63 24.29 -34.58 30.39
N PHE A 64 24.65 -35.87 30.27
CA PHE A 64 24.00 -36.99 30.96
C PHE A 64 22.48 -37.07 30.71
N SER A 65 21.67 -36.96 31.76
CA SER A 65 20.22 -37.23 31.75
C SER A 65 19.35 -36.06 31.26
N VAL A 66 19.93 -35.23 30.39
CA VAL A 66 19.22 -34.17 29.66
C VAL A 66 19.07 -34.59 28.20
N THR A 67 17.84 -34.58 27.69
CA THR A 67 17.53 -34.90 26.29
C THR A 67 16.88 -33.73 25.58
N ILE A 68 17.38 -33.36 24.39
CA ILE A 68 16.78 -32.33 23.52
C ILE A 68 16.22 -33.03 22.28
N THR A 69 14.90 -33.23 22.26
CA THR A 69 14.18 -33.87 21.14
C THR A 69 12.75 -33.34 21.09
N ASN A 70 12.08 -33.44 19.94
CA ASN A 70 10.66 -33.06 19.79
C ASN A 70 10.35 -31.63 20.29
N ASN A 71 11.24 -30.66 20.01
CA ASN A 71 11.10 -29.27 20.45
C ASN A 71 11.04 -29.10 21.97
N ARG A 72 11.66 -30.01 22.74
CA ARG A 72 11.70 -29.97 24.21
C ARG A 72 13.07 -30.33 24.75
N ALA A 73 13.46 -29.67 25.83
CA ALA A 73 14.54 -30.15 26.68
C ALA A 73 13.94 -30.83 27.93
N THR A 74 14.22 -32.12 28.10
CA THR A 74 13.77 -32.90 29.27
C THR A 74 14.95 -33.17 30.19
N LEU A 75 14.87 -32.68 31.42
CA LEU A 75 15.79 -33.01 32.50
C LEU A 75 15.15 -34.13 33.31
N LEU A 76 15.84 -35.27 33.42
CA LEU A 76 15.42 -36.41 34.22
C LEU A 76 16.47 -36.67 35.30
N GLU A 77 16.05 -36.79 36.55
CA GLU A 77 16.95 -37.21 37.62
C GLU A 77 17.43 -38.65 37.39
N ASP A 78 18.71 -38.92 37.66
CA ASP A 78 19.31 -40.24 37.45
C ASP A 78 20.00 -40.85 38.68
N GLY A 79 19.95 -40.14 39.82
CA GLY A 79 20.52 -40.58 41.09
C GLY A 79 22.06 -40.64 41.12
N ILE A 80 22.74 -40.22 40.04
CA ILE A 80 24.20 -40.29 39.89
C ILE A 80 24.77 -38.88 39.70
N HIS A 81 24.11 -38.03 38.91
CA HIS A 81 24.57 -36.69 38.58
C HIS A 81 23.76 -35.64 39.33
N LEU A 82 24.41 -34.89 40.23
CA LEU A 82 23.78 -33.86 41.04
C LEU A 82 24.52 -32.52 40.92
N PRO A 83 23.86 -31.46 40.42
CA PRO A 83 22.53 -31.46 39.79
C PRO A 83 22.54 -32.03 38.35
N VAL A 84 21.39 -32.51 37.89
CA VAL A 84 21.14 -32.68 36.43
C VAL A 84 20.94 -31.29 35.85
N ARG A 85 21.81 -30.90 34.91
CA ARG A 85 21.97 -29.50 34.50
C ARG A 85 21.82 -29.33 33.00
N LEU A 86 21.00 -28.37 32.59
CA LEU A 86 20.98 -27.82 31.24
C LEU A 86 21.51 -26.39 31.32
N GLN A 87 22.46 -26.03 30.45
CA GLN A 87 23.05 -24.69 30.47
C GLN A 87 23.32 -24.15 29.07
N GLN A 88 23.32 -22.82 28.95
CA GLN A 88 23.81 -22.12 27.76
C GLN A 88 24.48 -20.80 28.17
N ARG A 89 25.55 -20.45 27.45
CA ARG A 89 26.26 -19.18 27.58
C ARG A 89 25.94 -18.29 26.37
N PHE A 90 25.68 -17.01 26.62
CA PHE A 90 25.38 -16.00 25.58
C PHE A 90 25.74 -14.60 26.08
N ASP A 91 25.81 -13.59 25.20
CA ASP A 91 25.88 -12.19 25.64
C ASP A 91 24.48 -11.61 25.78
N LEU A 92 24.13 -11.18 26.98
CA LEU A 92 22.87 -10.53 27.29
C LEU A 92 22.97 -9.05 26.95
N SER A 93 22.22 -8.62 25.93
CA SER A 93 22.21 -7.21 25.51
C SER A 93 21.43 -6.33 26.47
N ALA A 94 21.89 -5.09 26.68
CA ALA A 94 21.14 -4.07 27.41
C ALA A 94 19.78 -3.69 26.77
N GLN A 95 19.56 -4.07 25.50
CA GLN A 95 18.29 -3.84 24.81
C GLN A 95 17.23 -4.90 25.17
N VAL A 96 17.63 -6.03 25.77
CA VAL A 96 16.71 -7.06 26.25
C VAL A 96 16.01 -6.56 27.50
N SER A 97 14.70 -6.33 27.43
CA SER A 97 13.92 -5.89 28.59
C SER A 97 13.39 -7.04 29.43
N ARG A 98 13.25 -8.24 28.85
CA ARG A 98 12.60 -9.38 29.53
C ARG A 98 13.07 -10.72 28.99
N LEU A 99 13.24 -11.69 29.89
CA LEU A 99 13.41 -13.11 29.57
C LEU A 99 12.12 -13.86 29.91
N GLN A 100 11.66 -14.72 29.01
CA GLN A 100 10.54 -15.62 29.25
C GLN A 100 10.97 -17.07 29.11
N ILE A 101 10.54 -17.90 30.05
CA ILE A 101 10.84 -19.34 30.09
C ILE A 101 9.51 -20.06 30.17
N THR A 102 9.24 -20.91 29.18
CA THR A 102 8.03 -21.74 29.14
C THR A 102 8.38 -23.16 29.55
N LEU A 103 7.67 -23.70 30.53
CA LEU A 103 7.82 -25.07 31.02
C LEU A 103 6.53 -25.85 30.73
N ASP A 104 6.66 -27.08 30.25
CA ASP A 104 5.52 -27.97 30.02
C ASP A 104 5.23 -28.86 31.23
N THR A 105 6.23 -29.10 32.09
CA THR A 105 6.10 -29.97 33.26
C THR A 105 7.17 -29.65 34.30
N ILE A 106 6.79 -29.68 35.58
CA ILE A 106 7.68 -29.82 36.73
C ILE A 106 7.08 -30.92 37.61
N GLN A 107 7.82 -32.00 37.81
CA GLN A 107 7.48 -33.11 38.69
C GLN A 107 8.66 -33.33 39.63
N LEU A 108 8.47 -33.08 40.92
CA LEU A 108 9.50 -33.24 41.95
C LEU A 108 9.10 -34.35 42.91
N ALA A 109 9.99 -35.30 43.13
CA ALA A 109 9.76 -36.52 43.90
C ALA A 109 9.76 -36.25 45.40
N THR A 110 8.92 -36.96 46.15
CA THR A 110 9.04 -37.00 47.61
C THR A 110 10.14 -37.96 48.00
N ASN A 111 11.14 -37.43 48.71
CA ASN A 111 12.31 -38.20 49.11
C ASN A 111 12.05 -39.00 50.38
N ALA A 112 12.89 -40.01 50.62
CA ALA A 112 12.87 -40.84 51.80
C ALA A 112 13.00 -39.99 53.09
N PRO A 113 12.38 -40.40 54.21
CA PRO A 113 12.43 -39.65 55.45
C PRO A 113 13.86 -39.29 55.87
N GLY A 114 14.12 -37.99 56.04
CA GLY A 114 15.43 -37.47 56.45
C GLY A 114 16.33 -36.99 55.32
N GLN A 115 15.97 -37.24 54.06
CA GLN A 115 16.64 -36.64 52.89
C GLN A 115 16.15 -35.19 52.65
N PRO A 116 17.01 -34.30 52.10
CA PRO A 116 16.57 -32.97 51.66
C PRO A 116 15.50 -33.10 50.57
N PRO A 117 14.58 -32.12 50.45
CA PRO A 117 13.60 -32.11 49.37
C PRO A 117 14.26 -31.84 48.01
N ASP A 118 13.71 -32.44 46.97
CA ASP A 118 14.06 -32.11 45.59
C ASP A 118 13.67 -30.68 45.23
N ALA A 119 14.44 -30.09 44.32
CA ALA A 119 14.19 -28.75 43.84
C ALA A 119 14.56 -28.59 42.37
N PHE A 120 13.85 -27.70 41.68
CA PHE A 120 14.23 -27.22 40.36
C PHE A 120 14.57 -25.74 40.44
N GLN A 121 15.78 -25.37 40.00
CA GLN A 121 16.34 -24.04 40.15
C GLN A 121 16.73 -23.47 38.78
N ILE A 122 16.48 -22.17 38.59
CA ILE A 122 16.92 -21.46 37.39
C ILE A 122 17.76 -20.25 37.80
N SER A 123 18.95 -20.14 37.21
CA SER A 123 19.92 -19.09 37.54
C SER A 123 20.38 -18.37 36.27
N LEU A 124 20.56 -17.04 36.37
CA LEU A 124 21.15 -16.22 35.32
C LEU A 124 22.38 -15.52 35.92
N LEU A 125 23.57 -15.98 35.55
CA LEU A 125 24.84 -15.60 36.18
C LEU A 125 25.75 -14.87 35.20
N ASN A 126 26.63 -14.00 35.69
CA ASN A 126 27.73 -13.47 34.89
C ASN A 126 28.94 -14.42 34.88
N THR A 127 30.01 -14.06 34.18
CA THR A 127 31.25 -14.88 34.09
C THR A 127 31.96 -15.09 35.42
N ASN A 128 31.70 -14.25 36.42
CA ASN A 128 32.22 -14.39 37.78
C ASN A 128 31.28 -15.21 38.67
N MET A 129 30.28 -15.87 38.08
CA MET A 129 29.24 -16.66 38.75
C MET A 129 28.35 -15.85 39.72
N ALA A 130 28.36 -14.52 39.63
CA ALA A 130 27.44 -13.69 40.39
C ALA A 130 26.09 -13.62 39.69
N SER A 131 25.00 -13.65 40.46
CA SER A 131 23.65 -13.61 39.90
C SER A 131 23.33 -12.24 39.31
N LEU A 132 22.87 -12.23 38.07
CA LEU A 132 22.37 -11.04 37.35
C LEU A 132 20.92 -10.71 37.75
N VAL A 133 20.20 -11.68 38.33
CA VAL A 133 18.86 -11.49 38.89
C VAL A 133 18.86 -12.07 40.31
N PRO A 134 19.04 -11.24 41.35
CA PRO A 134 19.25 -11.75 42.71
C PRO A 134 18.06 -12.58 43.25
N PRO A 135 18.32 -13.61 44.07
CA PRO A 135 17.28 -14.40 44.76
C PRO A 135 16.56 -13.57 45.84
N THR A 136 15.34 -13.97 46.21
CA THR A 136 14.66 -13.48 47.43
C THR A 136 14.40 -14.63 48.40
N GLY A 137 14.84 -14.50 49.66
CA GLY A 137 14.49 -15.45 50.73
C GLY A 137 15.29 -16.76 50.76
N GLN A 138 16.25 -16.95 49.85
CA GLN A 138 17.21 -18.06 49.85
C GLN A 138 18.64 -17.56 49.58
N PRO A 139 19.34 -17.00 50.60
CA PRO A 139 20.65 -16.36 50.42
C PRO A 139 21.79 -17.32 50.02
N GLU A 140 21.57 -18.63 50.12
CA GLU A 140 22.55 -19.68 49.78
C GLU A 140 22.43 -20.17 48.31
N SER A 141 21.42 -19.72 47.54
CA SER A 141 21.26 -20.07 46.11
C SER A 141 21.48 -18.84 45.22
N ALA A 142 22.12 -19.02 44.07
CA ALA A 142 22.23 -17.98 43.05
C ALA A 142 20.99 -17.92 42.12
N ALA A 143 20.02 -18.82 42.33
CA ALA A 143 18.85 -18.98 41.49
C ALA A 143 17.83 -17.87 41.70
N PHE A 144 17.41 -17.24 40.61
CA PHE A 144 16.34 -16.24 40.65
C PHE A 144 14.96 -16.88 40.80
N ILE A 145 14.85 -18.19 40.61
CA ILE A 145 13.64 -18.97 40.89
C ILE A 145 13.98 -20.39 41.34
N SER A 146 13.21 -20.90 42.29
CA SER A 146 13.40 -22.21 42.90
C SER A 146 12.04 -22.83 43.23
N PHE A 147 11.69 -23.91 42.52
CA PHE A 147 10.51 -24.74 42.79
C PHE A 147 10.91 -25.86 43.75
N GLN A 148 10.19 -26.00 44.86
CA GLN A 148 10.44 -27.01 45.88
C GLN A 148 9.46 -28.17 45.75
N GLN A 149 9.89 -29.37 46.14
CA GLN A 149 9.08 -30.58 46.21
C GLN A 149 7.76 -30.42 46.99
N ASN A 150 7.76 -29.60 48.05
CA ASN A 150 6.58 -29.33 48.86
C ASN A 150 5.59 -28.32 48.20
N GLY A 151 5.85 -27.93 46.95
CA GLY A 151 5.03 -26.98 46.19
C GLY A 151 5.39 -25.51 46.43
N GLN A 152 6.29 -25.18 47.36
CA GLN A 152 6.70 -23.79 47.55
C GLN A 152 7.55 -23.29 46.39
N VAL A 153 7.33 -22.03 45.97
CA VAL A 153 8.13 -21.38 44.94
C VAL A 153 8.78 -20.13 45.51
N PHE A 154 10.10 -20.07 45.42
CA PHE A 154 10.88 -18.89 45.79
C PHE A 154 11.37 -18.17 44.54
N PHE A 155 11.30 -16.84 44.50
CA PHE A 155 11.72 -16.06 43.35
C PHE A 155 12.22 -14.65 43.68
N GLY A 156 13.14 -14.17 42.84
CA GLY A 156 13.80 -12.87 42.92
C GLY A 156 12.89 -11.68 42.59
N PRO A 157 13.31 -10.44 42.88
CA PRO A 157 12.61 -9.24 42.44
C PRO A 157 12.53 -9.19 40.91
N GLY A 158 11.38 -8.75 40.36
CA GLY A 158 11.18 -8.67 38.91
C GLY A 158 10.90 -10.02 38.22
N VAL A 159 10.81 -11.12 38.97
CA VAL A 159 10.35 -12.42 38.47
C VAL A 159 8.84 -12.54 38.72
N THR A 160 8.09 -12.96 37.70
CA THR A 160 6.66 -13.23 37.76
C THR A 160 6.40 -14.68 37.40
N VAL A 161 5.71 -15.39 38.30
CA VAL A 161 5.30 -16.79 38.13
C VAL A 161 3.77 -16.85 38.15
N PRO A 162 3.12 -17.20 37.03
CA PRO A 162 1.66 -17.33 37.01
C PRO A 162 1.13 -18.26 38.11
N GLY A 163 0.10 -17.82 38.83
CA GLY A 163 -0.52 -18.60 39.90
C GLY A 163 0.21 -18.56 41.24
N VAL A 164 1.25 -17.73 41.41
CA VAL A 164 1.96 -17.54 42.68
C VAL A 164 1.82 -16.08 43.13
N SER A 165 1.11 -15.84 44.23
CA SER A 165 0.78 -14.48 44.69
C SER A 165 1.87 -13.82 45.55
N SER A 166 2.77 -14.60 46.14
CA SER A 166 3.89 -14.08 46.94
C SER A 166 5.07 -15.06 47.00
N ASN A 167 6.26 -14.54 47.27
CA ASN A 167 7.47 -15.33 47.42
C ASN A 167 7.34 -16.36 48.56
N GLY A 168 7.64 -17.63 48.28
CA GLY A 168 7.53 -18.74 49.24
C GLY A 168 6.12 -19.33 49.37
N ALA A 169 5.14 -18.85 48.61
CA ALA A 169 3.79 -19.41 48.58
C ALA A 169 3.79 -20.81 47.95
N VAL A 170 2.85 -21.65 48.40
CA VAL A 170 2.60 -22.96 47.78
C VAL A 170 1.88 -22.71 46.45
N TRP A 171 2.48 -23.21 45.39
CA TRP A 171 1.98 -23.11 44.03
C TRP A 171 1.21 -24.37 43.64
N THR A 172 0.10 -24.19 42.94
CA THR A 172 -0.62 -25.29 42.29
C THR A 172 -0.23 -25.33 40.82
N PRO A 173 0.44 -26.38 40.33
CA PRO A 173 0.95 -26.40 38.96
C PRO A 173 -0.13 -26.29 37.89
N GLN A 174 0.03 -25.30 36.99
CA GLN A 174 -0.74 -25.16 35.76
C GLN A 174 0.25 -25.04 34.60
N PHE A 175 0.10 -25.90 33.59
CA PHE A 175 0.99 -25.96 32.43
C PHE A 175 0.24 -25.71 31.12
N PRO A 176 0.90 -25.11 30.10
CA PRO A 176 2.27 -24.62 30.13
C PRO A 176 2.44 -23.40 31.07
N LEU A 177 3.54 -23.38 31.82
CA LEU A 177 3.90 -22.30 32.74
C LEU A 177 4.88 -21.36 32.06
N THR A 178 4.53 -20.09 31.88
CA THR A 178 5.44 -19.07 31.35
C THR A 178 5.92 -18.15 32.46
N ILE A 179 7.17 -18.34 32.87
CA ILE A 179 7.86 -17.47 33.83
C ILE A 179 8.37 -16.24 33.09
N SER A 180 8.14 -15.05 33.64
CA SER A 180 8.68 -13.79 33.11
C SER A 180 9.71 -13.20 34.07
N VAL A 181 10.86 -12.78 33.55
CA VAL A 181 11.96 -12.18 34.30
C VAL A 181 12.24 -10.80 33.70
N ASN A 182 12.07 -9.75 34.51
CA ASN A 182 12.41 -8.39 34.12
C ASN A 182 13.94 -8.21 34.11
N LEU A 183 14.48 -7.78 32.96
CA LEU A 183 15.91 -7.57 32.75
C LEU A 183 16.28 -6.09 32.53
N THR A 184 15.35 -5.14 32.71
CA THR A 184 15.59 -3.71 32.47
C THR A 184 16.69 -3.10 33.34
N ASN A 185 17.07 -3.75 34.44
CA ASN A 185 18.16 -3.30 35.31
C ASN A 185 19.56 -3.64 34.76
N ILE A 186 19.64 -4.42 33.68
CA ILE A 186 20.90 -4.77 33.01
C ILE A 186 21.14 -3.71 31.92
N THR A 187 21.87 -2.66 32.29
CA THR A 187 22.05 -1.45 31.46
C THR A 187 23.23 -1.51 30.51
N SER A 188 24.03 -2.57 30.57
CA SER A 188 25.16 -2.81 29.68
C SER A 188 25.15 -4.25 29.20
N SER A 189 25.67 -4.49 27.99
CA SER A 189 25.76 -5.85 27.47
C SER A 189 26.77 -6.65 28.28
N VAL A 190 26.36 -7.80 28.81
CA VAL A 190 27.18 -8.64 29.69
C VAL A 190 27.15 -10.10 29.23
N PRO A 191 28.29 -10.82 29.25
CA PRO A 191 28.26 -12.27 29.05
C PRO A 191 27.52 -12.93 30.22
N ALA A 192 26.56 -13.78 29.91
CA ALA A 192 25.67 -14.42 30.84
C ALA A 192 25.65 -15.94 30.64
N LEU A 193 25.37 -16.65 31.73
CA LEU A 193 25.17 -18.10 31.79
C LEU A 193 23.78 -18.36 32.36
N LEU A 194 22.93 -19.04 31.59
CA LEU A 194 21.62 -19.51 32.03
C LEU A 194 21.73 -20.98 32.42
N TYR A 195 21.33 -21.29 33.64
CA TYR A 195 21.33 -22.65 34.20
C TYR A 195 19.91 -23.08 34.53
N PHE A 196 19.59 -24.32 34.18
CA PHE A 196 18.43 -25.06 34.67
C PHE A 196 18.95 -26.27 35.43
N ASP A 197 18.78 -26.27 36.75
CA ASP A 197 19.32 -27.28 37.66
C ASP A 197 18.18 -28.06 38.28
N LEU A 198 18.12 -29.36 37.98
CA LEU A 198 17.29 -30.32 38.70
C LEU A 198 18.12 -30.95 39.81
N VAL A 199 17.80 -30.61 41.05
CA VAL A 199 18.50 -31.01 42.27
C VAL A 199 17.71 -32.12 42.94
N GLY A 200 18.21 -33.34 42.84
CA GLY A 200 17.67 -34.55 43.47
C GLY A 200 18.51 -35.05 44.65
N PHE A 201 17.96 -35.79 45.61
CA PHE A 201 18.75 -36.33 46.74
C PHE A 201 18.53 -37.83 47.04
N ASP A 202 17.63 -38.53 46.34
CA ASP A 202 17.47 -39.97 46.54
C ASP A 202 16.93 -40.76 45.32
N ARG A 203 15.67 -40.58 44.94
CA ARG A 203 14.94 -41.38 43.94
C ARG A 203 14.96 -40.64 42.63
N ALA A 204 15.64 -41.22 41.64
CA ALA A 204 15.73 -40.77 40.25
C ALA A 204 14.38 -40.74 39.49
N VAL A 205 13.41 -39.95 39.96
CA VAL A 205 12.06 -39.86 39.38
C VAL A 205 11.60 -38.43 39.17
N SER A 206 12.35 -37.43 39.63
CA SER A 206 12.05 -36.03 39.32
C SER A 206 12.28 -35.73 37.84
N ARG A 207 11.39 -34.93 37.25
CA ARG A 207 11.40 -34.60 35.82
C ARG A 207 10.97 -33.16 35.59
N VAL A 208 11.69 -32.47 34.71
CA VAL A 208 11.33 -31.14 34.23
C VAL A 208 11.39 -31.10 32.71
N VAL A 209 10.41 -30.47 32.08
CA VAL A 209 10.36 -30.27 30.64
C VAL A 209 10.33 -28.78 30.32
N VAL A 210 11.42 -28.30 29.72
CA VAL A 210 11.53 -26.93 29.21
C VAL A 210 11.03 -26.90 27.78
N ARG A 211 10.04 -26.04 27.52
CA ARG A 211 9.44 -25.83 26.20
C ARG A 211 10.19 -24.79 25.40
N SER A 212 10.45 -23.63 26.00
CA SER A 212 11.18 -22.58 25.31
C SER A 212 11.81 -21.58 26.25
N VAL A 213 12.82 -20.87 25.74
CA VAL A 213 13.49 -19.76 26.40
C VAL A 213 13.57 -18.63 25.39
N ARG A 214 12.99 -17.46 25.68
CA ARG A 214 12.97 -16.33 24.73
C ARG A 214 13.28 -15.00 25.38
N PHE A 215 14.00 -14.15 24.67
CA PHE A 215 14.15 -12.74 25.02
C PHE A 215 13.06 -11.93 24.33
N VAL A 216 12.35 -11.12 25.10
CA VAL A 216 11.34 -10.20 24.56
C VAL A 216 11.98 -8.82 24.41
N GLY A 217 11.80 -8.22 23.22
CA GLY A 217 12.39 -6.93 22.85
C GLY A 217 13.80 -7.02 22.25
N TRP A 218 14.20 -8.20 21.75
CA TRP A 218 15.50 -8.44 21.14
C TRP A 218 15.41 -9.12 19.77
N GLU A 219 14.24 -9.07 19.14
CA GLU A 219 13.98 -9.51 17.77
C GLU A 219 14.10 -8.29 16.83
N PRO A 220 14.26 -8.49 15.50
CA PRO A 220 14.10 -7.39 14.56
C PRO A 220 12.73 -6.73 14.75
N LEU A 221 12.70 -5.40 14.71
CA LEU A 221 11.50 -4.61 14.89
C LEU A 221 11.07 -4.07 13.52
N GLY A 222 9.85 -4.38 13.10
CA GLY A 222 9.30 -3.86 11.86
C GLY A 222 8.43 -2.61 12.05
N GLY A 223 8.48 -1.71 11.08
CA GLY A 223 7.62 -0.53 11.00
C GLY A 223 6.39 -0.80 10.12
N THR A 224 5.24 -0.19 10.45
CA THR A 224 4.09 -0.27 9.53
C THR A 224 4.37 0.54 8.26
N ASP A 225 4.05 -0.06 7.12
CA ASP A 225 4.21 0.58 5.82
C ASP A 225 2.86 0.96 5.21
N VAL A 226 2.90 2.01 4.38
CA VAL A 226 1.76 2.50 3.60
C VAL A 226 2.17 2.72 2.17
N ALA A 227 1.31 2.29 1.24
CA ALA A 227 1.47 2.55 -0.19
C ALA A 227 0.13 2.90 -0.84
N GLU A 228 0.22 3.65 -1.93
CA GLU A 228 -0.92 3.93 -2.79
C GLU A 228 -0.59 3.51 -4.22
N THR A 229 -1.60 3.05 -4.95
CA THR A 229 -1.48 2.76 -6.38
C THR A 229 -2.81 3.00 -7.09
N LEU A 230 -2.75 3.11 -8.41
CA LEU A 230 -3.93 3.13 -9.26
C LEU A 230 -4.44 1.70 -9.48
N GLN A 231 -5.73 1.58 -9.78
CA GLN A 231 -6.35 0.35 -10.29
C GLN A 231 -5.47 -0.23 -11.42
N ASP A 232 -5.32 -1.55 -11.40
CA ASP A 232 -4.53 -2.34 -12.37
C ASP A 232 -3.03 -2.03 -12.42
N THR A 233 -2.51 -1.17 -11.53
CA THR A 233 -1.11 -0.73 -11.55
C THR A 233 -0.32 -1.35 -10.39
N ALA A 234 0.77 -2.04 -10.70
CA ALA A 234 1.70 -2.55 -9.69
C ALA A 234 2.44 -1.40 -8.98
N VAL A 235 2.74 -1.60 -7.69
CA VAL A 235 3.56 -0.67 -6.90
C VAL A 235 4.73 -1.43 -6.26
N SER A 236 5.92 -0.82 -6.30
CA SER A 236 7.09 -1.33 -5.58
C SER A 236 7.23 -0.61 -4.24
N LEU A 237 7.37 -1.40 -3.18
CA LEU A 237 7.52 -0.94 -1.81
C LEU A 237 8.94 -1.24 -1.30
N ARG A 238 9.38 -0.49 -0.28
CA ARG A 238 10.62 -0.72 0.45
C ARG A 238 10.36 -0.88 1.95
N PRO A 239 9.70 -1.98 2.37
CA PRO A 239 9.25 -2.11 3.76
C PRO A 239 10.44 -2.09 4.74
N LEU A 240 11.61 -2.62 4.36
CA LEU A 240 12.78 -2.66 5.23
C LEU A 240 13.43 -1.30 5.57
N THR A 241 12.91 -0.17 5.06
CA THR A 241 13.53 1.15 5.27
C THR A 241 13.25 1.73 6.66
N ASN A 242 12.12 1.37 7.27
CA ASN A 242 11.74 1.74 8.63
C ASN A 242 11.91 0.56 9.61
N ASP A 243 12.29 -0.61 9.12
CA ASP A 243 12.62 -1.77 9.94
C ASP A 243 14.03 -1.67 10.54
N ILE A 244 14.16 -2.20 11.75
CA ILE A 244 15.40 -2.15 12.53
C ILE A 244 15.83 -3.57 12.86
N ALA A 245 16.99 -3.96 12.34
CA ALA A 245 17.67 -5.17 12.79
C ALA A 245 18.09 -5.05 14.25
N ARG A 246 18.38 -6.20 14.86
CA ARG A 246 19.07 -6.23 16.14
C ARG A 246 20.40 -5.48 16.08
N SER A 247 20.80 -4.85 17.19
CA SER A 247 22.10 -4.19 17.30
C SER A 247 23.25 -5.15 16.97
N GLY A 248 24.14 -4.73 16.07
CA GLY A 248 25.26 -5.53 15.59
C GLY A 248 24.94 -6.48 14.43
N TYR A 249 23.68 -6.56 14.00
CA TYR A 249 23.24 -7.36 12.87
C TYR A 249 22.58 -6.49 11.80
N SER A 250 22.39 -7.06 10.62
CA SER A 250 21.59 -6.48 9.53
C SER A 250 20.39 -7.37 9.25
N LEU A 251 19.31 -6.80 8.72
CA LEU A 251 18.19 -7.58 8.21
C LEU A 251 18.69 -8.47 7.07
N ASN A 252 18.10 -9.65 6.93
CA ASN A 252 18.38 -10.58 5.84
C ASN A 252 17.23 -10.54 4.83
N PRO A 253 17.35 -9.80 3.72
CA PRO A 253 16.30 -9.73 2.70
C PRO A 253 15.95 -11.07 2.04
N ALA A 254 16.73 -12.15 2.22
CA ALA A 254 16.34 -13.47 1.73
C ALA A 254 15.39 -14.22 2.68
N SER A 255 15.07 -13.65 3.85
CA SER A 255 14.33 -14.33 4.92
C SER A 255 12.87 -13.91 5.05
N TRP A 256 12.32 -13.19 4.06
CA TRP A 256 10.90 -12.81 4.06
C TRP A 256 10.01 -14.03 4.25
N ARG A 257 9.01 -13.87 5.10
CA ARG A 257 7.91 -14.81 5.23
C ARG A 257 6.61 -14.02 5.15
N LEU A 258 5.76 -14.37 4.19
CA LEU A 258 4.40 -13.87 4.14
C LEU A 258 3.60 -14.53 5.25
N GLU A 259 3.04 -13.74 6.16
CA GLU A 259 2.24 -14.23 7.28
C GLU A 259 0.75 -14.23 6.90
N VAL A 260 0.27 -13.09 6.41
CA VAL A 260 -1.10 -12.94 5.90
C VAL A 260 -1.02 -12.35 4.49
N PRO A 261 -1.54 -13.04 3.46
CA PRO A 261 -1.58 -12.52 2.10
C PRO A 261 -2.60 -11.37 1.97
N PRO A 262 -2.42 -10.47 0.97
CA PRO A 262 -3.44 -9.50 0.61
C PRO A 262 -4.72 -10.18 0.10
N ALA A 263 -5.88 -9.57 0.34
CA ALA A 263 -7.17 -10.12 -0.05
C ALA A 263 -7.54 -9.80 -1.51
N HIS A 264 -7.02 -8.71 -2.05
CA HIS A 264 -7.39 -8.17 -3.36
C HIS A 264 -6.17 -7.87 -4.24
N GLY A 265 -5.09 -8.62 -4.04
CA GLY A 265 -3.90 -8.55 -4.89
C GLY A 265 -2.94 -9.69 -4.60
N VAL A 266 -1.73 -9.57 -5.13
CA VAL A 266 -0.62 -10.49 -4.90
C VAL A 266 0.61 -9.69 -4.55
N VAL A 267 1.36 -10.15 -3.54
CA VAL A 267 2.66 -9.58 -3.16
C VAL A 267 3.79 -10.55 -3.51
N THR A 268 4.86 -10.01 -4.09
CA THR A 268 6.10 -10.75 -4.39
C THR A 268 7.28 -10.06 -3.73
N PHE A 269 8.02 -10.79 -2.88
CA PHE A 269 9.23 -10.27 -2.24
C PHE A 269 10.47 -10.47 -3.13
N GLN A 270 11.27 -9.42 -3.27
CA GLN A 270 12.51 -9.44 -4.04
C GLN A 270 13.71 -9.57 -3.08
N SER A 271 14.16 -10.80 -2.87
CA SER A 271 15.22 -11.12 -1.90
C SER A 271 16.57 -10.46 -2.17
N GLN A 272 16.84 -10.05 -3.40
CA GLN A 272 18.11 -9.42 -3.78
C GLN A 272 18.13 -7.92 -3.47
N THR A 273 16.96 -7.26 -3.53
CA THR A 273 16.83 -5.81 -3.41
C THR A 273 16.19 -5.38 -2.08
N GLY A 274 15.56 -6.30 -1.35
CA GLY A 274 14.78 -5.99 -0.16
C GLY A 274 13.47 -5.25 -0.45
N GLN A 275 13.02 -5.26 -1.71
CA GLN A 275 11.76 -4.65 -2.12
C GLN A 275 10.62 -5.66 -2.11
N ALA A 276 9.40 -5.18 -2.03
CA ALA A 276 8.19 -5.96 -2.25
C ALA A 276 7.41 -5.34 -3.40
N VAL A 277 6.86 -6.15 -4.31
CA VAL A 277 5.98 -5.68 -5.38
C VAL A 277 4.57 -6.15 -5.10
N TYR A 278 3.64 -5.22 -5.01
CA TYR A 278 2.21 -5.49 -4.89
C TYR A 278 1.52 -5.25 -6.23
N GLN A 279 0.73 -6.22 -6.69
CA GLN A 279 -0.11 -6.14 -7.87
C GLN A 279 -1.58 -6.27 -7.44
N PRO A 280 -2.41 -5.23 -7.58
CA PRO A 280 -3.85 -5.34 -7.38
C PRO A 280 -4.47 -6.39 -8.32
N THR A 281 -5.54 -7.03 -7.86
CA THR A 281 -6.44 -7.81 -8.72
C THR A 281 -7.07 -6.88 -9.75
N ALA A 282 -7.19 -7.38 -10.99
CA ALA A 282 -7.74 -6.59 -12.08
C ALA A 282 -9.12 -6.00 -11.72
N GLY A 283 -9.28 -4.70 -11.90
CA GLY A 283 -10.51 -3.96 -11.60
C GLY A 283 -10.70 -3.58 -10.13
N TYR A 284 -9.84 -4.01 -9.19
CA TYR A 284 -10.03 -3.71 -7.77
C TYR A 284 -9.79 -2.23 -7.45
N VAL A 285 -10.63 -1.68 -6.58
CA VAL A 285 -10.53 -0.33 -6.00
C VAL A 285 -10.93 -0.43 -4.53
N GLY A 286 -10.13 0.12 -3.63
CA GLY A 286 -10.34 0.04 -2.19
C GLY A 286 -9.05 -0.20 -1.43
N SER A 287 -9.16 -0.38 -0.12
CA SER A 287 -8.02 -0.71 0.74
C SER A 287 -7.68 -2.19 0.69
N ASP A 288 -6.40 -2.54 0.76
CA ASP A 288 -5.92 -3.90 0.94
C ASP A 288 -4.78 -3.91 1.97
N ALA A 289 -4.45 -5.07 2.51
CA ALA A 289 -3.38 -5.19 3.50
C ALA A 289 -2.76 -6.57 3.50
N PHE A 290 -1.46 -6.64 3.77
CA PHE A 290 -0.76 -7.90 4.01
C PHE A 290 0.18 -7.75 5.21
N SER A 291 0.63 -8.89 5.76
CA SER A 291 1.66 -8.87 6.79
C SER A 291 2.80 -9.83 6.51
N TYR A 292 4.00 -9.46 6.94
CA TYR A 292 5.22 -10.22 6.75
C TYR A 292 6.02 -10.34 8.04
N SER A 293 6.92 -11.30 8.11
CA SER A 293 8.01 -11.30 9.08
C SER A 293 9.35 -11.39 8.37
N ILE A 294 10.37 -10.78 8.95
CA ILE A 294 11.74 -10.75 8.42
C ILE A 294 12.71 -11.20 9.49
N ALA A 295 13.76 -11.92 9.11
CA ALA A 295 14.83 -12.28 10.01
C ALA A 295 16.09 -11.42 9.79
N ASP A 296 16.94 -11.35 10.80
CA ASP A 296 18.28 -10.83 10.67
C ASP A 296 19.27 -11.90 10.13
N MET A 297 20.51 -11.47 9.89
CA MET A 297 21.59 -12.36 9.44
C MET A 297 21.98 -13.44 10.45
N ALA A 298 21.51 -13.36 11.70
CA ALA A 298 21.69 -14.40 12.72
C ALA A 298 20.48 -15.33 12.85
N GLY A 299 19.42 -15.13 12.05
CA GLY A 299 18.25 -16.01 11.98
C GLY A 299 17.13 -15.66 12.96
N HIS A 300 17.21 -14.53 13.68
CA HIS A 300 16.12 -14.07 14.57
C HIS A 300 15.03 -13.43 13.76
N ARG A 301 13.79 -13.84 13.97
CA ARG A 301 12.63 -13.38 13.20
C ARG A 301 11.86 -12.32 13.98
N SER A 302 11.34 -11.33 13.27
CA SER A 302 10.43 -10.31 13.82
C SER A 302 9.06 -10.88 14.14
N ASP A 303 8.30 -10.16 14.96
CA ASP A 303 6.84 -10.22 14.95
C ASP A 303 6.27 -9.86 13.55
N PRO A 304 5.03 -10.26 13.22
CA PRO A 304 4.38 -9.87 11.97
C PRO A 304 4.22 -8.34 11.85
N VAL A 305 4.69 -7.79 10.73
CA VAL A 305 4.70 -6.39 10.36
C VAL A 305 3.60 -6.14 9.33
N MET A 306 2.80 -5.08 9.50
CA MET A 306 1.65 -4.79 8.64
C MET A 306 2.01 -3.80 7.53
N VAL A 307 1.49 -4.07 6.33
CA VAL A 307 1.55 -3.16 5.17
C VAL A 307 0.13 -2.83 4.73
N LEU A 308 -0.19 -1.54 4.64
CA LEU A 308 -1.48 -1.01 4.22
C LEU A 308 -1.39 -0.45 2.80
N ILE A 309 -2.35 -0.80 1.95
CA ILE A 309 -2.38 -0.38 0.55
C ILE A 309 -3.71 0.30 0.23
N SER A 310 -3.67 1.44 -0.45
CA SER A 310 -4.84 2.11 -1.02
C SER A 310 -4.82 2.01 -2.54
N VAL A 311 -5.82 1.35 -3.13
CA VAL A 311 -6.00 1.27 -4.59
C VAL A 311 -7.08 2.26 -5.03
N THR A 312 -6.68 3.27 -5.80
CA THR A 312 -7.58 4.34 -6.28
C THR A 312 -8.01 4.10 -7.73
N PRO A 313 -9.22 4.53 -8.14
CA PRO A 313 -9.69 4.31 -9.50
C PRO A 313 -8.84 5.07 -10.52
N VAL A 314 -8.65 4.49 -11.71
CA VAL A 314 -8.02 5.20 -12.82
C VAL A 314 -8.98 6.29 -13.34
N SER A 315 -8.49 7.54 -13.43
CA SER A 315 -9.24 8.66 -14.00
C SER A 315 -9.75 8.33 -15.40
N GLN A 316 -11.05 8.54 -15.61
CA GLN A 316 -11.75 8.38 -16.89
C GLN A 316 -11.65 9.64 -17.77
N ASP A 317 -10.94 10.69 -17.33
CA ASP A 317 -10.62 11.83 -18.18
C ASP A 317 -9.67 11.36 -19.32
N PRO A 318 -10.03 11.54 -20.60
CA PRO A 318 -9.15 11.17 -21.70
C PRO A 318 -7.83 11.94 -21.70
N LYS A 319 -7.78 13.14 -21.11
CA LYS A 319 -6.52 13.88 -20.96
C LYS A 319 -5.58 13.15 -20.02
N ASP A 320 -6.09 12.61 -18.91
CA ASP A 320 -5.27 11.81 -17.99
C ASP A 320 -4.85 10.47 -18.60
N ALA A 321 -5.72 9.85 -19.40
CA ALA A 321 -5.37 8.67 -20.17
C ALA A 321 -4.26 8.97 -21.20
N TRP A 322 -4.36 10.10 -21.90
CA TRP A 322 -3.32 10.60 -22.83
C TRP A 322 -2.00 10.87 -22.08
N ARG A 323 -2.03 11.51 -20.92
CA ARG A 323 -0.82 11.74 -20.10
C ARG A 323 -0.12 10.43 -19.74
N ARG A 324 -0.87 9.40 -19.32
CA ARG A 324 -0.31 8.08 -19.00
C ARG A 324 0.30 7.34 -20.19
N GLN A 325 -0.06 7.72 -21.42
CA GLN A 325 0.54 7.15 -22.62
C GLN A 325 1.95 7.70 -22.87
N PHE A 326 2.21 8.97 -22.51
CA PHE A 326 3.44 9.67 -22.87
C PHE A 326 4.38 9.94 -21.69
N PHE A 327 3.87 9.91 -20.46
CA PHE A 327 4.65 10.20 -19.25
C PHE A 327 4.69 9.00 -18.31
N SER A 328 5.82 8.82 -17.62
CA SER A 328 5.99 7.71 -16.68
C SER A 328 5.09 7.90 -15.44
N PRO A 329 4.62 6.81 -14.80
CA PRO A 329 3.89 6.90 -13.54
C PRO A 329 4.65 7.68 -12.46
N THR A 330 5.98 7.54 -12.42
CA THR A 330 6.85 8.28 -11.51
C THR A 330 6.87 9.78 -11.77
N ASP A 331 6.76 10.22 -13.03
CA ASP A 331 6.68 11.64 -13.35
C ASP A 331 5.31 12.21 -12.98
N LEU A 332 4.23 11.48 -13.30
CA LEU A 332 2.87 11.88 -12.98
C LEU A 332 2.59 11.97 -11.48
N ALA A 333 3.29 11.17 -10.67
CA ALA A 333 3.20 11.20 -9.22
C ALA A 333 4.05 12.30 -8.56
N ASP A 334 4.90 13.00 -9.31
CA ASP A 334 5.78 14.06 -8.80
C ASP A 334 5.22 15.46 -9.15
N PRO A 335 4.64 16.19 -8.18
CA PRO A 335 4.09 17.53 -8.42
C PRO A 335 5.14 18.54 -8.88
N SER A 336 6.42 18.34 -8.56
CA SER A 336 7.49 19.25 -8.98
C SER A 336 7.72 19.24 -10.49
N LYS A 337 7.28 18.17 -11.17
CA LYS A 337 7.38 17.99 -12.63
C LYS A 337 6.15 18.45 -13.39
N GLU A 338 5.10 18.89 -12.71
CA GLU A 338 3.87 19.34 -13.36
C GLU A 338 4.14 20.49 -14.34
N ALA A 339 4.90 21.50 -13.90
CA ALA A 339 5.15 22.69 -14.72
C ALA A 339 6.10 22.46 -15.91
N THR A 340 6.84 21.35 -15.94
CA THR A 340 7.94 21.13 -16.89
C THR A 340 7.80 19.87 -17.74
N ILE A 341 7.04 18.86 -17.28
CA ILE A 341 6.92 17.57 -17.94
C ILE A 341 5.46 17.26 -18.31
N TRP A 342 4.54 17.17 -17.36
CA TRP A 342 3.23 16.52 -17.62
C TRP A 342 2.01 17.43 -17.49
N GLY A 343 2.13 18.60 -16.87
CA GLY A 343 1.04 19.55 -16.69
C GLY A 343 0.66 20.25 -18.00
N ASP A 344 -0.52 20.88 -18.03
CA ASP A 344 -1.12 21.46 -19.25
C ASP A 344 -0.23 22.52 -19.93
N SER A 345 0.51 23.28 -19.12
CA SER A 345 1.39 24.36 -19.59
C SER A 345 2.84 23.92 -19.86
N ALA A 346 3.19 22.66 -19.56
CA ALA A 346 4.53 22.14 -19.78
C ALA A 346 4.79 21.93 -21.28
N ASP A 347 6.05 22.13 -21.68
CA ASP A 347 6.58 21.92 -23.04
C ASP A 347 7.88 21.11 -22.90
N PRO A 348 7.79 19.77 -22.82
CA PRO A 348 8.94 18.92 -22.50
C PRO A 348 9.96 18.82 -23.63
N ASP A 349 9.50 18.91 -24.88
CA ASP A 349 10.33 18.77 -26.08
C ASP A 349 10.78 20.11 -26.69
N ARG A 350 10.26 21.22 -26.16
CA ARG A 350 10.66 22.61 -26.46
C ARG A 350 10.36 23.02 -27.91
N ASP A 351 9.29 22.49 -28.48
CA ASP A 351 8.82 22.88 -29.81
C ASP A 351 7.94 24.17 -29.79
N GLY A 352 7.67 24.70 -28.58
CA GLY A 352 6.86 25.89 -28.36
C GLY A 352 5.36 25.59 -28.25
N ARG A 353 4.96 24.32 -28.27
CA ARG A 353 3.61 23.88 -27.91
C ARG A 353 3.61 23.27 -26.53
N ASN A 354 2.57 23.58 -25.77
CA ASN A 354 2.39 22.94 -24.47
C ASN A 354 1.54 21.68 -24.58
N ASN A 355 1.62 20.84 -23.54
CA ASN A 355 0.88 19.58 -23.45
C ASN A 355 -0.63 19.73 -23.70
N LEU A 356 -1.26 20.86 -23.32
CA LEU A 356 -2.68 21.07 -23.62
C LEU A 356 -2.93 21.26 -25.12
N GLN A 357 -2.10 22.05 -25.80
CA GLN A 357 -2.17 22.22 -27.25
C GLN A 357 -1.87 20.92 -27.98
N GLU A 358 -0.90 20.16 -27.50
CA GLU A 358 -0.52 18.88 -28.07
C GLU A 358 -1.56 17.81 -27.83
N TYR A 359 -2.13 17.77 -26.62
CA TYR A 359 -3.34 17.02 -26.35
C TYR A 359 -4.39 17.44 -27.37
N VAL A 360 -4.80 18.71 -27.47
CA VAL A 360 -5.84 19.19 -28.42
C VAL A 360 -5.55 18.86 -29.88
N THR A 361 -4.29 18.84 -30.31
CA THR A 361 -3.92 18.65 -31.71
C THR A 361 -3.51 17.22 -32.07
N GLY A 362 -3.24 16.38 -31.07
CA GLY A 362 -2.96 14.95 -31.28
C GLY A 362 -1.50 14.67 -31.57
N THR A 363 -0.62 15.57 -31.12
CA THR A 363 0.83 15.42 -31.27
C THR A 363 1.42 14.69 -30.07
N VAL A 364 2.69 14.32 -30.20
CA VAL A 364 3.46 13.58 -29.20
C VAL A 364 4.28 14.58 -28.38
N PRO A 365 4.02 14.73 -27.07
CA PRO A 365 4.58 15.80 -26.22
C PRO A 365 6.03 15.64 -25.80
N THR A 366 6.69 14.65 -26.37
CA THR A 366 8.08 14.29 -26.10
C THR A 366 8.89 14.24 -27.39
N ASN A 367 8.33 14.74 -28.49
CA ASN A 367 8.93 14.67 -29.82
C ASN A 367 8.62 15.95 -30.60
N ALA A 368 9.58 16.88 -30.58
CA ALA A 368 9.47 18.18 -31.25
C ALA A 368 9.25 18.12 -32.77
N ALA A 369 9.45 16.95 -33.41
CA ALA A 369 9.13 16.77 -34.83
C ALA A 369 7.63 16.51 -35.08
N SER A 370 6.91 16.04 -34.06
CA SER A 370 5.48 15.73 -34.09
C SER A 370 4.67 17.02 -34.12
N ARG A 371 4.05 17.32 -35.27
CA ARG A 371 3.26 18.54 -35.43
C ARG A 371 1.94 18.27 -36.13
N LEU A 372 0.94 19.08 -35.81
CA LEU A 372 -0.26 19.21 -36.62
C LEU A 372 0.08 19.93 -37.92
N GLU A 373 -0.07 19.23 -39.03
CA GLU A 373 0.04 19.73 -40.39
C GLU A 373 -1.33 20.10 -40.93
N PHE A 374 -1.47 21.34 -41.42
CA PHE A 374 -2.65 21.84 -42.12
C PHE A 374 -2.25 22.36 -43.50
N THR A 375 -2.40 21.53 -44.53
CA THR A 375 -2.02 21.90 -45.90
C THR A 375 -3.23 22.32 -46.73
N ILE A 376 -2.99 23.21 -47.68
CA ILE A 376 -4.02 23.79 -48.55
C ILE A 376 -3.56 23.67 -50.00
N GLU A 377 -4.31 22.95 -50.80
CA GLU A 377 -4.06 22.71 -52.22
C GLU A 377 -5.21 23.28 -53.05
N ARG A 378 -4.90 24.09 -54.07
CA ARG A 378 -5.91 24.62 -55.00
C ARG A 378 -5.95 23.76 -56.26
N SER A 379 -7.16 23.43 -56.72
CA SER A 379 -7.39 22.67 -57.94
C SER A 379 -8.49 23.31 -58.79
N ALA A 380 -8.67 22.86 -60.04
CA ALA A 380 -9.67 23.41 -60.97
C ALA A 380 -11.13 23.28 -60.47
N GLY A 381 -11.40 22.38 -59.52
CA GLY A 381 -12.74 22.15 -58.94
C GLY A 381 -12.96 22.73 -57.53
N GLY A 382 -11.96 23.40 -56.94
CA GLY A 382 -12.08 23.93 -55.58
C GLY A 382 -10.77 23.93 -54.79
N VAL A 383 -10.89 24.09 -53.46
CA VAL A 383 -9.77 24.08 -52.52
C VAL A 383 -9.85 22.82 -51.67
N ARG A 384 -8.75 22.08 -51.58
CA ARG A 384 -8.61 20.90 -50.73
C ARG A 384 -7.70 21.23 -49.56
N MET A 385 -8.18 20.96 -48.36
CA MET A 385 -7.49 21.20 -47.11
C MET A 385 -7.26 19.87 -46.40
N ARG A 386 -6.02 19.56 -46.04
CA ARG A 386 -5.68 18.32 -45.31
C ARG A 386 -5.23 18.66 -43.90
N VAL A 387 -5.70 17.87 -42.93
CA VAL A 387 -5.29 17.94 -41.53
C VAL A 387 -4.65 16.60 -41.15
N THR A 388 -3.46 16.63 -40.55
CA THR A 388 -2.75 15.42 -40.07
C THR A 388 -1.86 15.76 -38.88
N PRO A 389 -1.94 15.04 -37.74
CA PRO A 389 -2.86 13.96 -37.45
C PRO A 389 -4.27 14.47 -37.10
N ARG A 390 -5.27 13.71 -37.54
CA ARG A 390 -6.64 13.73 -37.04
C ARG A 390 -6.68 12.81 -35.82
N VAL A 391 -7.29 13.30 -34.74
CA VAL A 391 -7.65 12.50 -33.57
C VAL A 391 -9.14 12.25 -33.58
N GLU A 392 -9.50 11.00 -33.33
CA GLU A 392 -10.88 10.56 -33.19
C GLU A 392 -11.57 11.29 -32.03
N GLY A 393 -12.85 11.61 -32.19
CA GLY A 393 -13.63 12.35 -31.19
C GLY A 393 -13.30 13.84 -31.07
N ARG A 394 -12.50 14.39 -31.99
CA ARG A 394 -12.29 15.84 -32.12
C ARG A 394 -13.01 16.41 -33.32
N LEU A 395 -13.54 17.61 -33.11
CA LEU A 395 -14.13 18.38 -34.19
C LEU A 395 -13.07 19.23 -34.87
N TYR A 396 -13.05 19.20 -36.20
CA TYR A 396 -12.19 20.02 -37.03
C TYR A 396 -13.06 20.94 -37.87
N ASN A 397 -13.17 22.20 -37.46
CA ASN A 397 -13.86 23.23 -38.21
C ASN A 397 -12.86 24.00 -39.06
N VAL A 398 -13.09 24.02 -40.38
CA VAL A 398 -12.34 24.90 -41.26
C VAL A 398 -13.15 26.17 -41.48
N LEU A 399 -12.58 27.28 -41.02
CA LEU A 399 -13.14 28.62 -41.16
C LEU A 399 -12.50 29.31 -42.36
N THR A 400 -13.27 30.12 -43.08
CA THR A 400 -12.84 30.84 -44.27
C THR A 400 -13.11 32.35 -44.15
N SER A 401 -12.25 33.16 -44.76
CA SER A 401 -12.40 34.61 -44.85
C SER A 401 -11.90 35.13 -46.20
N ARG A 402 -12.46 36.27 -46.65
CA ARG A 402 -11.95 37.01 -47.81
C ARG A 402 -10.76 37.93 -47.48
N ARG A 403 -10.46 38.12 -46.20
CA ARG A 403 -9.40 39.01 -45.71
C ARG A 403 -8.68 38.36 -44.52
N VAL A 404 -7.36 38.48 -44.47
CA VAL A 404 -6.55 37.90 -43.37
C VAL A 404 -6.99 38.38 -41.98
N ASN A 405 -7.45 39.64 -41.89
CA ASN A 405 -7.95 40.28 -40.66
C ASN A 405 -9.48 40.42 -40.64
N GLY A 406 -10.20 39.73 -41.53
CA GLY A 406 -11.66 39.75 -41.58
C GLY A 406 -12.30 38.71 -40.65
N PRO A 407 -13.64 38.71 -40.53
CA PRO A 407 -14.36 37.67 -39.81
C PRO A 407 -14.15 36.31 -40.50
N PHE A 408 -13.74 35.32 -39.74
CA PHE A 408 -13.65 33.93 -40.18
C PHE A 408 -14.97 33.23 -39.88
N LEU A 409 -15.61 32.71 -40.92
CA LEU A 409 -16.89 32.02 -40.82
C LEU A 409 -16.72 30.55 -41.20
N PRO A 410 -17.53 29.62 -40.66
CA PRO A 410 -17.49 28.22 -41.08
C PRO A 410 -17.70 28.07 -42.59
N LEU A 411 -17.01 27.10 -43.19
CA LEU A 411 -17.29 26.68 -44.56
C LEU A 411 -18.72 26.14 -44.66
N THR A 412 -19.44 26.58 -45.69
CA THR A 412 -20.78 26.11 -46.02
C THR A 412 -20.71 24.91 -46.96
N HIS A 413 -21.29 23.78 -46.56
CA HIS A 413 -21.35 22.51 -47.31
C HIS A 413 -20.00 21.97 -47.82
N PRO A 414 -18.95 21.88 -46.96
CA PRO A 414 -17.71 21.24 -47.38
C PRO A 414 -17.92 19.74 -47.61
N GLN A 415 -17.21 19.19 -48.59
CA GLN A 415 -17.08 17.73 -48.71
C GLN A 415 -15.99 17.26 -47.77
N VAL A 416 -16.32 16.39 -46.82
CA VAL A 416 -15.39 15.91 -45.79
C VAL A 416 -15.11 14.42 -46.00
N GLN A 417 -13.84 14.05 -45.99
CA GLN A 417 -13.37 12.66 -46.09
C GLN A 417 -12.38 12.37 -44.97
N THR A 418 -12.49 11.21 -44.35
CA THR A 418 -11.55 10.71 -43.36
C THR A 418 -10.81 9.49 -43.91
N ASN A 419 -9.50 9.42 -43.66
CA ASN A 419 -8.67 8.27 -43.99
C ASN A 419 -7.69 8.03 -42.83
N GLY A 420 -8.14 7.28 -41.82
CA GLY A 420 -7.40 7.07 -40.58
C GLY A 420 -7.06 8.39 -39.88
N THR A 421 -5.77 8.70 -39.77
CA THR A 421 -5.24 9.92 -39.14
C THR A 421 -5.26 11.14 -40.06
N GLN A 422 -5.85 11.07 -41.25
CA GLN A 422 -5.99 12.23 -42.13
C GLN A 422 -7.44 12.64 -42.29
N LEU A 423 -7.71 13.94 -42.18
CA LEU A 423 -8.97 14.56 -42.55
C LEU A 423 -8.74 15.40 -43.81
N VAL A 424 -9.61 15.24 -44.81
CA VAL A 424 -9.60 16.03 -46.04
C VAL A 424 -10.92 16.78 -46.14
N VAL A 425 -10.84 18.11 -46.18
CA VAL A 425 -11.98 19.02 -46.33
C VAL A 425 -11.88 19.69 -47.70
N THR A 426 -12.91 19.60 -48.52
CA THR A 426 -12.94 20.19 -49.87
C THR A 426 -14.02 21.25 -49.95
N GLU A 427 -13.63 22.49 -50.22
CA GLU A 427 -14.53 23.58 -50.62
C GLU A 427 -14.68 23.56 -52.13
N LEU A 428 -15.89 23.27 -52.62
CA LEU A 428 -16.23 23.41 -54.04
C LEU A 428 -16.53 24.89 -54.32
N THR A 429 -15.67 25.56 -55.09
CA THR A 429 -15.84 26.98 -55.39
C THR A 429 -15.34 27.33 -56.79
N THR A 430 -16.13 28.12 -57.50
CA THR A 430 -15.77 28.72 -58.81
C THR A 430 -15.27 30.16 -58.68
N THR A 431 -15.19 30.68 -57.45
CA THR A 431 -14.92 32.11 -57.22
C THR A 431 -13.43 32.47 -57.38
N THR A 432 -13.18 33.61 -58.04
CA THR A 432 -11.86 34.19 -58.22
C THR A 432 -11.53 35.19 -57.08
N GLY A 433 -10.28 35.20 -56.63
CA GLY A 433 -9.79 36.07 -55.54
C GLY A 433 -9.13 35.32 -54.36
N PRO A 434 -8.42 36.05 -53.47
CA PRO A 434 -7.75 35.44 -52.31
C PRO A 434 -8.75 34.95 -51.26
N ARG A 435 -8.41 33.83 -50.64
CA ARG A 435 -9.13 33.17 -49.54
C ARG A 435 -8.13 32.83 -48.44
N PHE A 436 -8.55 33.04 -47.20
CA PHE A 436 -7.76 32.72 -46.02
C PHE A 436 -8.52 31.67 -45.22
N TYR A 437 -7.80 30.69 -44.69
CA TYR A 437 -8.38 29.59 -43.92
C TYR A 437 -7.78 29.54 -42.52
N ARG A 438 -8.59 29.12 -41.56
CA ARG A 438 -8.15 28.77 -40.21
C ARG A 438 -8.72 27.42 -39.86
N LEU A 439 -7.91 26.58 -39.23
CA LEU A 439 -8.35 25.36 -38.61
C LEU A 439 -8.69 25.65 -37.15
N GLN A 440 -9.89 25.30 -36.74
CA GLN A 440 -10.31 25.29 -35.35
C GLN A 440 -10.52 23.84 -34.93
N VAL A 441 -9.69 23.37 -34.00
CA VAL A 441 -9.84 22.05 -33.39
C VAL A 441 -10.60 22.22 -32.08
N ILE A 442 -11.70 21.51 -31.91
CA ILE A 442 -12.52 21.60 -30.71
C ILE A 442 -12.52 20.26 -30.01
N ILE A 443 -12.08 20.29 -28.75
CA ILE A 443 -12.22 19.20 -27.79
C ILE A 443 -13.52 19.39 -27.02
N TRP A 444 -14.41 18.42 -27.12
CA TRP A 444 -15.64 18.38 -26.32
C TRP A 444 -15.44 17.36 -25.18
N PRO A 445 -16.06 17.54 -24.00
CA PRO A 445 -15.96 16.57 -22.93
C PRO A 445 -16.44 15.22 -23.45
N SER A 446 -15.49 14.30 -23.53
CA SER A 446 -15.63 13.01 -24.17
C SER A 446 -16.74 12.16 -23.53
N ALA A 447 -16.91 12.26 -22.21
CA ALA A 447 -17.82 11.39 -21.46
C ALA A 447 -19.29 11.64 -21.84
N GLU A 448 -19.72 12.91 -21.94
CA GLU A 448 -21.09 13.24 -22.36
C GLU A 448 -21.33 12.86 -23.83
N LEU A 449 -20.37 13.14 -24.72
CA LEU A 449 -20.48 12.80 -26.13
C LEU A 449 -20.52 11.28 -26.34
N LEU A 450 -19.69 10.52 -25.61
CA LEU A 450 -19.68 9.05 -25.62
C LEU A 450 -21.00 8.48 -25.09
N ALA A 451 -21.53 9.03 -24.00
CA ALA A 451 -22.81 8.62 -23.44
C ALA A 451 -23.95 8.88 -24.44
N TRP A 452 -23.97 10.06 -25.06
CA TRP A 452 -24.92 10.42 -26.10
C TRP A 452 -24.81 9.49 -27.32
N ARG A 453 -23.60 9.18 -27.79
CA ARG A 453 -23.39 8.23 -28.91
C ARG A 453 -23.92 6.83 -28.57
N ARG A 454 -23.66 6.34 -27.35
CA ARG A 454 -24.19 5.04 -26.89
C ARG A 454 -25.71 5.00 -26.78
N GLN A 455 -26.35 6.16 -26.62
CA GLN A 455 -27.80 6.26 -26.59
C GLN A 455 -28.42 6.07 -27.98
N TYR A 456 -27.77 6.58 -29.04
CA TYR A 456 -28.37 6.65 -30.37
C TYR A 456 -27.75 5.71 -31.42
N PHE A 457 -26.58 5.14 -31.16
CA PHE A 457 -25.89 4.24 -32.08
C PHE A 457 -25.64 2.86 -31.46
N ALA A 458 -25.68 1.82 -32.29
CA ALA A 458 -25.38 0.47 -31.85
C ALA A 458 -23.90 0.33 -31.45
N ALA A 459 -23.63 -0.46 -30.41
CA ALA A 459 -22.26 -0.69 -29.92
C ALA A 459 -21.31 -1.23 -31.01
N GLY A 460 -21.82 -2.07 -31.92
CA GLY A 460 -21.06 -2.59 -33.06
C GLY A 460 -20.71 -1.53 -34.12
N ASP A 461 -21.51 -0.47 -34.23
CA ASP A 461 -21.22 0.63 -35.15
C ASP A 461 -20.13 1.54 -34.59
N LEU A 462 -20.19 1.84 -33.27
CA LEU A 462 -19.21 2.68 -32.57
C LEU A 462 -17.78 2.14 -32.61
N VAL A 463 -17.58 0.85 -32.88
CA VAL A 463 -16.26 0.23 -33.02
C VAL A 463 -15.88 -0.01 -34.48
N ASN A 464 -16.76 0.34 -35.42
CA ASN A 464 -16.54 0.16 -36.85
C ASN A 464 -16.10 1.48 -37.50
N SER A 465 -14.80 1.61 -37.75
CA SER A 465 -14.20 2.79 -38.38
C SER A 465 -14.75 3.11 -39.77
N ALA A 466 -15.24 2.10 -40.52
CA ALA A 466 -15.83 2.33 -41.83
C ALA A 466 -17.19 3.06 -41.76
N LYS A 467 -17.87 3.00 -40.61
CA LYS A 467 -19.14 3.69 -40.36
C LYS A 467 -18.98 5.05 -39.68
N GLU A 468 -17.76 5.44 -39.34
CA GLU A 468 -17.50 6.69 -38.65
C GLU A 468 -17.93 7.90 -39.51
N ALA A 469 -17.59 7.90 -40.79
CA ALA A 469 -17.86 9.03 -41.68
C ALA A 469 -19.34 9.22 -42.04
N THR A 470 -20.17 8.19 -41.87
CA THR A 470 -21.54 8.16 -42.38
C THR A 470 -22.61 7.86 -41.32
N VAL A 471 -22.23 7.32 -40.16
CA VAL A 471 -23.18 6.93 -39.11
C VAL A 471 -22.93 7.66 -37.80
N TRP A 472 -21.80 7.43 -37.14
CA TRP A 472 -21.65 7.77 -35.71
C TRP A 472 -20.60 8.83 -35.42
N GLY A 473 -19.69 9.12 -36.36
CA GLY A 473 -18.65 10.12 -36.19
C GLY A 473 -19.22 11.54 -36.15
N ASP A 474 -18.44 12.49 -35.64
CA ASP A 474 -18.89 13.87 -35.41
C ASP A 474 -19.37 14.60 -36.67
N GLN A 475 -18.82 14.22 -37.82
CA GLN A 475 -19.14 14.82 -39.13
C GLN A 475 -20.19 14.02 -39.92
N ALA A 476 -20.61 12.86 -39.42
CA ALA A 476 -21.66 12.09 -40.05
C ALA A 476 -23.01 12.78 -39.87
N ASP A 477 -23.86 12.66 -40.88
CA ASP A 477 -25.24 13.14 -40.94
C ASP A 477 -26.07 11.95 -41.46
N PRO A 478 -26.45 11.00 -40.59
CA PRO A 478 -27.03 9.74 -41.01
C PRO A 478 -28.52 9.85 -41.37
N ASP A 479 -29.21 10.91 -40.93
CA ASP A 479 -30.61 11.17 -41.30
C ASP A 479 -30.75 12.19 -42.46
N GLY A 480 -29.66 12.83 -42.86
CA GLY A 480 -29.56 13.66 -44.05
C GLY A 480 -30.25 15.01 -43.92
N ASP A 481 -30.46 15.51 -42.70
CA ASP A 481 -31.12 16.79 -42.45
C ASP A 481 -30.19 18.01 -42.65
N GLY A 482 -28.91 17.75 -42.94
CA GLY A 482 -27.87 18.75 -43.15
C GLY A 482 -27.17 19.16 -41.84
N ARG A 483 -27.50 18.55 -40.71
CA ARG A 483 -26.79 18.70 -39.44
C ARG A 483 -25.98 17.43 -39.17
N ASN A 484 -24.73 17.63 -38.80
CA ASN A 484 -23.93 16.50 -38.37
C ASN A 484 -24.23 16.13 -36.91
N ASN A 485 -23.91 14.89 -36.54
CA ASN A 485 -24.08 14.33 -35.20
C ASN A 485 -23.56 15.26 -34.10
N PHE A 486 -22.49 16.00 -34.37
CA PHE A 486 -21.92 16.91 -33.41
C PHE A 486 -22.80 18.16 -33.17
N GLN A 487 -23.30 18.77 -34.25
CA GLN A 487 -24.28 19.86 -34.15
C GLN A 487 -25.54 19.41 -33.42
N GLU A 488 -25.95 18.16 -33.63
CA GLU A 488 -27.09 17.56 -32.97
C GLU A 488 -26.85 17.28 -31.48
N PHE A 489 -25.66 16.80 -31.12
CA PHE A 489 -25.24 16.68 -29.72
C PHE A 489 -25.24 18.03 -28.99
N ILE A 490 -24.81 19.11 -29.65
CA ILE A 490 -24.93 20.46 -29.07
C ILE A 490 -26.40 20.84 -28.91
N ALA A 491 -27.19 20.62 -29.96
CA ALA A 491 -28.59 21.01 -30.04
C ALA A 491 -29.50 20.18 -29.12
N GLY A 492 -29.06 18.99 -28.69
CA GLY A 492 -29.88 18.04 -27.97
C GLY A 492 -30.90 17.34 -28.86
N THR A 493 -30.62 17.20 -30.15
CA THR A 493 -31.51 16.51 -31.11
C THR A 493 -31.15 15.03 -31.24
N VAL A 494 -31.96 14.30 -32.02
CA VAL A 494 -31.84 12.85 -32.19
C VAL A 494 -31.22 12.61 -33.55
N PRO A 495 -30.00 12.02 -33.61
CA PRO A 495 -29.21 12.03 -34.84
C PRO A 495 -29.67 11.08 -35.93
N THR A 496 -30.68 10.28 -35.65
CA THR A 496 -31.22 9.29 -36.57
C THR A 496 -32.64 9.66 -37.02
N ASN A 497 -33.04 10.92 -36.79
CA ASN A 497 -34.39 11.39 -37.03
C ASN A 497 -34.39 12.84 -37.50
N ALA A 498 -34.47 13.02 -38.82
CA ALA A 498 -34.47 14.33 -39.48
C ALA A 498 -35.63 15.27 -39.06
N ALA A 499 -36.66 14.75 -38.37
CA ALA A 499 -37.71 15.59 -37.80
C ALA A 499 -37.31 16.21 -36.44
N SER A 500 -36.29 15.65 -35.78
CA SER A 500 -35.76 16.11 -34.50
C SER A 500 -34.88 17.33 -34.70
N ARG A 501 -35.41 18.51 -34.41
CA ARG A 501 -34.71 19.77 -34.66
C ARG A 501 -34.84 20.72 -33.49
N LEU A 502 -33.76 21.44 -33.21
CA LEU A 502 -33.80 22.62 -32.36
C LEU A 502 -34.58 23.74 -33.06
N LEU A 503 -35.71 24.10 -32.46
CA LEU A 503 -36.51 25.27 -32.77
C LEU A 503 -36.01 26.45 -31.92
N PHE A 504 -35.58 27.51 -32.59
CA PHE A 504 -35.32 28.82 -32.01
C PHE A 504 -36.30 29.82 -32.63
N SER A 505 -37.42 30.09 -31.94
CA SER A 505 -38.42 31.06 -32.39
C SER A 505 -38.35 32.35 -31.59
N VAL A 506 -38.74 33.44 -32.26
CA VAL A 506 -38.65 34.80 -31.72
C VAL A 506 -40.03 35.44 -31.80
N GLU A 507 -40.53 35.90 -30.66
CA GLU A 507 -41.80 36.62 -30.55
C GLU A 507 -41.56 38.05 -30.07
N ARG A 508 -42.14 39.03 -30.78
CA ARG A 508 -42.14 40.44 -30.34
C ARG A 508 -43.36 40.70 -29.48
N GLY A 509 -43.15 41.08 -28.22
CA GLY A 509 -44.19 41.52 -27.31
C GLY A 509 -44.12 43.02 -27.01
N THR A 510 -45.13 43.53 -26.29
CA THR A 510 -45.17 44.92 -25.80
C THR A 510 -44.16 45.20 -24.68
N GLN A 511 -43.58 44.14 -24.09
CA GLN A 511 -42.66 44.18 -22.96
C GLN A 511 -41.22 43.75 -23.34
N GLY A 512 -40.91 43.60 -24.65
CA GLY A 512 -39.61 43.15 -25.14
C GLY A 512 -39.68 42.02 -26.16
N VAL A 513 -38.56 41.31 -26.35
CA VAL A 513 -38.46 40.16 -27.27
C VAL A 513 -38.37 38.86 -26.47
N VAL A 514 -39.18 37.88 -26.85
CA VAL A 514 -39.21 36.55 -26.23
C VAL A 514 -38.59 35.54 -27.19
N PHE A 515 -37.71 34.71 -26.68
CA PHE A 515 -37.03 33.66 -27.39
C PHE A 515 -37.44 32.32 -26.81
N HIS A 516 -37.86 31.41 -27.69
CA HIS A 516 -38.26 30.05 -27.33
C HIS A 516 -37.25 29.07 -27.91
N ILE A 517 -36.74 28.17 -27.06
CA ILE A 517 -35.70 27.20 -27.41
C ILE A 517 -36.21 25.80 -27.05
N VAL A 518 -36.46 24.97 -28.07
CA VAL A 518 -37.04 23.62 -27.91
C VAL A 518 -36.41 22.63 -28.91
N PRO A 519 -35.92 21.44 -28.49
CA PRO A 519 -35.75 21.01 -27.09
C PRO A 519 -34.55 21.70 -26.43
N ARG A 520 -34.56 21.79 -25.10
CA ARG A 520 -33.39 22.21 -24.32
C ARG A 520 -32.58 20.97 -23.91
N ALA A 521 -31.31 20.93 -24.28
CA ALA A 521 -30.36 19.96 -23.76
C ALA A 521 -29.92 20.31 -22.33
N THR A 522 -29.87 19.30 -21.46
CA THR A 522 -29.26 19.41 -20.12
C THR A 522 -27.77 19.71 -20.23
N ASN A 523 -27.19 20.35 -19.21
CA ASN A 523 -25.78 20.76 -19.18
C ASN A 523 -25.37 21.60 -20.41
N ARG A 524 -26.23 22.49 -20.87
CA ARG A 524 -25.89 23.53 -21.84
C ARG A 524 -26.22 24.91 -21.30
N VAL A 525 -25.38 25.87 -21.64
CA VAL A 525 -25.59 27.30 -21.45
C VAL A 525 -26.08 27.87 -22.79
N TYR A 526 -27.22 28.54 -22.75
CA TYR A 526 -27.85 29.16 -23.90
C TYR A 526 -27.74 30.68 -23.79
N THR A 527 -27.03 31.29 -24.73
CA THR A 527 -26.81 32.75 -24.76
C THR A 527 -27.44 33.31 -26.03
N VAL A 528 -28.39 34.23 -25.87
CA VAL A 528 -28.93 34.98 -27.01
C VAL A 528 -27.97 36.13 -27.33
N LEU A 529 -27.56 36.20 -28.59
CA LEU A 529 -26.73 37.27 -29.12
C LEU A 529 -27.56 38.16 -30.04
N SER A 530 -27.27 39.46 -30.06
CA SER A 530 -27.92 40.44 -30.94
C SER A 530 -26.91 41.24 -31.76
N SER A 531 -27.33 41.69 -32.94
CA SER A 531 -26.57 42.62 -33.78
C SER A 531 -27.50 43.56 -34.56
N GLY A 532 -27.03 44.78 -34.83
CA GLY A 532 -27.72 45.69 -35.77
C GLY A 532 -27.54 45.31 -37.24
N SER A 533 -26.69 44.32 -37.56
CA SER A 533 -26.43 43.85 -38.91
C SER A 533 -26.29 42.33 -38.95
N LEU A 534 -26.86 41.69 -39.97
CA LEU A 534 -26.72 40.25 -40.20
C LEU A 534 -25.25 39.81 -40.32
N MET A 535 -24.39 40.71 -40.79
CA MET A 535 -22.95 40.51 -41.02
C MET A 535 -22.06 41.20 -39.97
N GLY A 536 -22.67 41.83 -38.96
CA GLY A 536 -21.95 42.52 -37.89
C GLY A 536 -21.46 41.59 -36.78
N SER A 537 -20.75 42.15 -35.81
CA SER A 537 -20.46 41.46 -34.55
C SER A 537 -21.75 41.24 -33.77
N PHE A 538 -21.88 40.06 -33.19
CA PHE A 538 -23.01 39.65 -32.36
C PHE A 538 -22.57 39.68 -30.91
N GLU A 539 -23.29 40.43 -30.08
CA GLU A 539 -22.98 40.60 -28.66
C GLU A 539 -24.08 40.00 -27.78
N PRO A 540 -23.76 39.51 -26.57
CA PRO A 540 -24.75 38.99 -25.63
C PRO A 540 -25.84 40.01 -25.31
N VAL A 541 -27.08 39.56 -25.27
CA VAL A 541 -28.18 40.35 -24.72
C VAL A 541 -28.05 40.34 -23.20
N LEU A 542 -27.74 41.51 -22.61
CA LEU A 542 -27.37 41.62 -21.20
C LEU A 542 -28.57 41.60 -20.24
N ASN A 543 -29.72 42.15 -20.66
CA ASN A 543 -30.91 42.24 -19.81
C ASN A 543 -31.88 41.11 -20.13
N THR A 544 -31.51 39.89 -19.75
CA THR A 544 -32.35 38.72 -19.98
C THR A 544 -32.93 38.13 -18.70
N GLN A 545 -34.18 37.70 -18.77
CA GLN A 545 -34.81 36.82 -17.77
C GLN A 545 -35.08 35.47 -18.42
N SER A 546 -34.75 34.37 -17.74
CA SER A 546 -35.00 33.03 -18.25
C SER A 546 -36.04 32.29 -17.41
N GLN A 547 -36.86 31.47 -18.07
CA GLN A 547 -37.86 30.62 -17.45
C GLN A 547 -37.86 29.25 -18.14
N MET A 548 -38.02 28.20 -17.34
CA MET A 548 -38.14 26.83 -17.82
C MET A 548 -39.61 26.38 -17.82
N ILE A 549 -40.05 25.76 -18.92
CA ILE A 549 -41.35 25.10 -19.01
C ILE A 549 -41.15 23.72 -19.67
N GLY A 550 -41.11 22.66 -18.86
CA GLY A 550 -40.82 21.31 -19.38
C GLY A 550 -39.45 21.24 -20.08
N ASN A 551 -39.45 20.92 -21.38
CA ASN A 551 -38.25 20.85 -22.22
C ASN A 551 -37.99 22.14 -23.03
N GLU A 552 -38.69 23.22 -22.70
CA GLU A 552 -38.55 24.53 -23.33
C GLU A 552 -37.81 25.49 -22.40
N LEU A 553 -36.81 26.19 -22.96
CA LEU A 553 -36.19 27.34 -22.33
C LEU A 553 -36.74 28.62 -22.99
N ILE A 554 -37.33 29.48 -22.17
CA ILE A 554 -37.82 30.79 -22.59
C ILE A 554 -36.86 31.85 -22.07
N ILE A 555 -36.33 32.68 -22.96
CA ILE A 555 -35.48 33.84 -22.62
C ILE A 555 -36.21 35.12 -23.03
N ARG A 556 -36.33 36.09 -22.13
CA ARG A 556 -36.96 37.39 -22.38
C ARG A 556 -35.91 38.48 -22.32
N ASP A 557 -35.74 39.23 -23.39
CA ASP A 557 -35.02 40.51 -23.37
C ASP A 557 -35.94 41.58 -22.81
N THR A 558 -35.61 42.11 -21.63
CA THR A 558 -36.40 43.13 -20.92
C THR A 558 -35.99 44.55 -21.28
N THR A 559 -35.10 44.73 -22.26
CA THR A 559 -34.68 46.06 -22.71
C THR A 559 -35.87 46.77 -23.37
N PRO A 560 -36.26 47.98 -22.91
CA PRO A 560 -37.37 48.73 -23.49
C PRO A 560 -37.19 48.94 -25.00
N GLY A 561 -38.26 48.71 -25.77
CA GLY A 561 -38.22 48.66 -27.23
C GLY A 561 -37.56 49.89 -27.84
N THR A 562 -36.40 49.69 -28.46
CA THR A 562 -35.84 50.67 -29.42
C THR A 562 -36.42 50.37 -30.79
N ASN A 563 -36.74 51.40 -31.59
CA ASN A 563 -37.21 51.25 -32.98
C ASN A 563 -36.14 50.67 -33.95
N ARG A 564 -35.12 49.98 -33.43
CA ARG A 564 -34.02 49.40 -34.19
C ARG A 564 -34.37 48.00 -34.67
N VAL A 565 -34.00 47.70 -35.92
CA VAL A 565 -33.99 46.34 -36.44
C VAL A 565 -32.78 45.63 -35.85
N LEU A 566 -33.01 44.53 -35.13
CA LEU A 566 -31.98 43.68 -34.56
C LEU A 566 -32.08 42.28 -35.16
N PHE A 567 -30.93 41.68 -35.39
CA PHE A 567 -30.77 40.28 -35.76
C PHE A 567 -30.32 39.50 -34.54
N TYR A 568 -30.82 38.28 -34.37
CA TYR A 568 -30.50 37.44 -33.21
C TYR A 568 -29.84 36.14 -33.64
N ARG A 569 -28.98 35.62 -32.77
CA ARG A 569 -28.39 34.28 -32.87
C ARG A 569 -28.46 33.61 -31.50
N LEU A 570 -28.53 32.29 -31.51
CA LEU A 570 -28.41 31.47 -30.31
C LEU A 570 -26.99 30.87 -30.27
N ALA A 571 -26.26 31.14 -29.20
CA ALA A 571 -25.03 30.45 -28.88
C ALA A 571 -25.32 29.39 -27.81
N ILE A 572 -24.84 28.17 -28.04
CA ILE A 572 -24.98 27.04 -27.11
C ILE A 572 -23.58 26.58 -26.73
N THR A 573 -23.26 26.63 -25.45
CA THR A 573 -21.98 26.15 -24.91
C THR A 573 -22.22 25.12 -23.83
N LEU A 574 -21.21 24.29 -23.55
CA LEU A 574 -21.17 23.52 -22.31
C LEU A 574 -20.74 24.42 -21.15
N PRO A 575 -21.20 24.16 -19.92
CA PRO A 575 -20.73 24.83 -18.71
C PRO A 575 -19.24 24.56 -18.42
#